data_AF-A0A0B3A6S0-F1
#
_entry.id   AF-A0A0B3A6S0-F1
#
_cell.length_a   1.000
_cell.length_b   1.000
_cell.length_c   1.000
_cell.angle_alpha   90.00
_cell.angle_beta   90.00
_cell.angle_gamma   90.00
#
_symmetry.space_group_name_H-M   'P 1'
#
loop_
_entity.id
_entity.type
_entity.pdbx_description
1 polymer ?
#
loop_
_entity_poly.entity_id
_entity_poly.type
_entity_poly.pdbx_seq_one_letter_code
_entity_poly.pdbx_strand_id
1 'polypeptide(L)'
;MVETKFDKSYVKNCIEEVVPLVEEESKLKCNLKNFGVILLSKSRLEEYTKIEDSFGGYVTGTNLFLLFNEPIGNEEATKLVLGHEVTHHAQDNSFPNFYDGVSVLEKQRKIKHDRLSPLMKLIEGDATFIERKLKEKYFKHAMMSIGESPMAPYEFFQDLDYLSWANILEKKFNGNRRDINELYTAPIEELVKIFRE
;
A
#
# COMPACT_ATOMS: atom_id res chain seq x y z
N MET A 1 32.73 2.17 0.14
CA MET A 1 31.29 1.83 0.27
C MET A 1 30.86 1.31 -1.09
N VAL A 2 30.25 0.12 -1.16
CA VAL A 2 29.66 -0.37 -2.42
C VAL A 2 28.35 0.41 -2.58
N GLU A 3 28.22 1.22 -3.62
CA GLU A 3 26.95 1.87 -3.94
C GLU A 3 25.93 0.79 -4.33
N THR A 4 24.90 0.62 -3.51
CA THR A 4 23.79 -0.28 -3.84
C THR A 4 23.07 0.29 -5.05
N LYS A 5 23.14 -0.43 -6.18
CA LYS A 5 22.45 -0.03 -7.40
C LYS A 5 20.95 -0.27 -7.24
N PHE A 6 20.15 0.74 -7.51
CA PHE A 6 18.70 0.62 -7.53
C PHE A 6 18.26 -0.18 -8.76
N ASP A 7 17.97 -1.46 -8.57
CA ASP A 7 17.54 -2.39 -9.61
C ASP A 7 16.50 -3.40 -9.10
N LYS A 8 16.07 -4.31 -9.98
CA LYS A 8 15.05 -5.31 -9.63
C LYS A 8 15.49 -6.23 -8.49
N SER A 9 16.77 -6.55 -8.39
CA SER A 9 17.30 -7.43 -7.34
C SER A 9 17.26 -6.71 -6.00
N TYR A 10 17.66 -5.44 -5.97
CA TYR A 10 17.53 -4.59 -4.79
C TYR A 10 16.09 -4.53 -4.26
N VAL A 11 15.13 -4.25 -5.15
CA VAL A 11 13.71 -4.17 -4.78
C VAL A 11 13.18 -5.52 -4.29
N LYS A 12 13.59 -6.62 -4.92
CA LYS A 12 13.22 -7.97 -4.47
C LYS A 12 13.70 -8.26 -3.05
N ASN A 13 14.96 -7.93 -2.75
CA ASN A 13 15.51 -8.12 -1.41
C ASN A 13 14.74 -7.26 -0.38
N CYS A 14 14.41 -6.01 -0.73
CA CYS A 14 13.60 -5.16 0.13
C CYS A 14 12.22 -5.76 0.41
N ILE A 15 11.55 -6.31 -0.62
CA ILE A 15 10.26 -7.00 -0.45
C ILE A 15 10.42 -8.20 0.49
N GLU A 16 11.43 -9.04 0.28
CA GLU A 16 11.69 -10.22 1.13
C GLU A 16 11.92 -9.86 2.60
N GLU A 17 12.57 -8.72 2.87
CA GLU A 17 12.76 -8.19 4.22
C GLU A 17 11.49 -7.60 4.84
N VAL A 18 10.64 -6.97 4.03
CA VAL A 18 9.42 -6.29 4.49
C VAL A 18 8.27 -7.27 4.76
N VAL A 19 8.18 -8.35 3.99
CA VAL A 19 7.13 -9.38 4.11
C VAL A 19 6.90 -9.88 5.54
N PRO A 20 7.92 -10.37 6.28
CA PRO A 20 7.69 -10.86 7.63
C PRO A 20 7.16 -9.76 8.58
N LEU A 21 7.52 -8.50 8.35
CA LEU A 21 7.04 -7.36 9.14
C LEU A 21 5.56 -7.06 8.83
N VAL A 22 5.19 -7.09 7.56
CA VAL A 22 3.77 -6.94 7.14
C VAL A 22 2.93 -8.07 7.71
N GLU A 23 3.39 -9.32 7.64
CA GLU A 23 2.66 -10.46 8.22
C GLU A 23 2.51 -10.34 9.74
N GLU A 24 3.55 -9.82 10.43
CA GLU A 24 3.51 -9.57 11.86
C GLU A 24 2.44 -8.52 12.22
N GLU A 25 2.43 -7.38 11.52
CA GLU A 25 1.54 -6.27 11.85
C GLU A 25 0.10 -6.50 11.37
N SER A 26 -0.08 -7.03 10.15
CA SER A 26 -1.41 -7.24 9.56
C SER A 26 -2.12 -8.50 10.09
N LYS A 27 -1.35 -9.49 10.57
CA LYS A 27 -1.79 -10.87 10.84
C LYS A 27 -2.32 -11.60 9.59
N LEU A 28 -2.04 -11.08 8.40
CA LEU A 28 -2.33 -11.71 7.11
C LEU A 28 -1.09 -12.42 6.58
N LYS A 29 -1.27 -13.32 5.61
CA LYS A 29 -0.18 -14.08 5.00
C LYS A 29 0.08 -13.64 3.58
N CYS A 30 1.36 -13.61 3.22
CA CYS A 30 1.83 -13.38 1.87
C CYS A 30 2.21 -14.72 1.23
N ASN A 31 1.82 -14.96 -0.02
CA ASN A 31 2.39 -15.99 -0.87
C ASN A 31 3.15 -15.40 -2.07
N LEU A 32 4.38 -14.95 -1.83
CA LEU A 32 5.23 -14.37 -2.87
C LEU A 32 6.05 -15.40 -3.66
N LYS A 33 5.61 -16.66 -3.75
CA LYS A 33 6.29 -17.62 -4.63
C LYS A 33 6.29 -17.07 -6.06
N ASN A 34 7.50 -16.87 -6.60
CA ASN A 34 7.76 -16.34 -7.94
C ASN A 34 7.19 -14.94 -8.22
N PHE A 35 7.24 -14.03 -7.25
CA PHE A 35 6.82 -12.65 -7.49
C PHE A 35 7.72 -11.92 -8.52
N GLY A 36 7.10 -11.01 -9.26
CA GLY A 36 7.71 -10.18 -10.28
C GLY A 36 7.91 -8.74 -9.82
N VAL A 37 8.97 -8.11 -10.32
CA VAL A 37 9.22 -6.66 -10.16
C VAL A 37 9.43 -6.04 -11.53
N ILE A 38 8.71 -4.96 -11.81
CA ILE A 38 8.90 -4.12 -12.99
C ILE A 38 9.24 -2.71 -12.52
N LEU A 39 10.38 -2.21 -12.97
CA LEU A 39 10.78 -0.83 -12.77
C LEU A 39 10.31 -0.01 -13.97
N LEU A 40 9.59 1.07 -13.70
CA LEU A 40 8.95 1.93 -14.69
C LEU A 40 9.37 3.38 -14.49
N SER A 41 9.41 4.17 -15.56
CA SER A 41 9.45 5.62 -15.44
C SER A 41 8.18 6.13 -14.75
N LYS A 42 8.27 7.28 -14.09
CA LYS A 42 7.13 7.92 -13.39
C LYS A 42 5.87 7.96 -14.26
N SER A 43 5.98 8.49 -15.48
CA SER A 43 4.86 8.59 -16.43
C SER A 43 4.18 7.26 -16.75
N ARG A 44 4.95 6.16 -16.81
CA ARG A 44 4.39 4.83 -17.06
C ARG A 44 3.74 4.28 -15.80
N LEU A 45 4.35 4.50 -14.64
CA LEU A 45 3.78 4.06 -13.37
C LEU A 45 2.41 4.71 -13.14
N GLU A 46 2.30 6.02 -13.32
CA GLU A 46 1.04 6.77 -13.25
C GLU A 46 0.00 6.27 -14.27
N GLU A 47 0.42 5.87 -15.48
CA GLU A 47 -0.48 5.27 -16.48
C GLU A 47 -1.06 3.93 -16.02
N TYR A 48 -0.23 3.08 -15.40
CA TYR A 48 -0.65 1.78 -14.89
C TYR A 48 -1.51 1.89 -13.63
N THR A 49 -1.08 2.71 -12.66
CA THR A 49 -1.76 2.86 -11.35
C THR A 49 -2.95 3.80 -11.42
N LYS A 50 -2.96 4.75 -12.38
CA LYS A 50 -3.91 5.88 -12.45
C LYS A 50 -3.86 6.80 -11.22
N ILE A 51 -2.70 6.87 -10.57
CA ILE A 51 -2.42 7.71 -9.41
C ILE A 51 -1.30 8.67 -9.80
N GLU A 52 -1.55 9.97 -9.68
CA GLU A 52 -0.54 11.02 -9.87
C GLU A 52 0.53 10.90 -8.77
N ASP A 53 1.80 11.13 -9.12
CA ASP A 53 2.93 11.04 -8.18
C ASP A 53 3.10 9.67 -7.49
N SER A 54 2.59 8.60 -8.10
CA SER A 54 2.78 7.22 -7.61
C SER A 54 4.26 6.81 -7.59
N PHE A 55 4.69 6.17 -6.50
CA PHE A 55 6.06 5.64 -6.34
C PHE A 55 6.14 4.11 -6.39
N GLY A 56 5.01 3.43 -6.18
CA GLY A 56 4.85 1.99 -6.20
C GLY A 56 3.42 1.57 -6.50
N GLY A 57 3.25 0.29 -6.78
CA GLY A 57 1.94 -0.32 -6.98
C GLY A 57 2.02 -1.84 -7.02
N TYR A 58 1.07 -2.50 -6.38
CA TYR A 58 0.81 -3.93 -6.52
C TYR A 58 -0.35 -4.16 -7.49
N VAL A 59 -0.18 -5.12 -8.41
CA VAL A 59 -1.24 -5.50 -9.35
C VAL A 59 -2.08 -6.61 -8.73
N THR A 60 -3.29 -6.27 -8.28
CA THR A 60 -4.29 -7.19 -7.72
C THR A 60 -4.50 -8.45 -8.57
N GLY A 61 -4.67 -9.61 -7.92
CA GLY A 61 -4.88 -10.89 -8.58
C GLY A 61 -3.62 -11.46 -9.22
N THR A 62 -2.46 -10.84 -8.97
CA THR A 62 -1.16 -11.25 -9.50
C THR A 62 -0.10 -11.24 -8.40
N ASN A 63 1.14 -11.61 -8.73
CA ASN A 63 2.29 -11.42 -7.84
C ASN A 63 3.26 -10.37 -8.40
N LEU A 64 2.73 -9.30 -9.01
CA LEU A 64 3.53 -8.29 -9.71
C LEU A 64 3.56 -6.96 -8.96
N PHE A 65 4.77 -6.50 -8.66
CA PHE A 65 5.04 -5.18 -8.11
C PHE A 65 5.61 -4.27 -9.20
N LEU A 66 5.04 -3.07 -9.29
CA LEU A 66 5.46 -1.98 -10.17
C LEU A 66 6.09 -0.89 -9.30
N LEU A 67 7.33 -0.51 -9.58
CA LEU A 67 8.02 0.54 -8.83
C LEU A 67 8.60 1.59 -9.76
N PHE A 68 8.75 2.80 -9.25
CA PHE A 68 9.53 3.82 -9.92
C PHE A 68 10.97 3.31 -10.14
N ASN A 69 11.58 3.66 -11.26
CA ASN A 69 12.88 3.13 -11.68
C ASN A 69 14.09 3.88 -11.10
N GLU A 70 13.85 4.80 -10.17
CA GLU A 70 14.88 5.56 -9.46
C GLU A 70 14.65 5.46 -7.94
N PRO A 71 15.68 5.70 -7.12
CA PRO A 71 15.54 5.72 -5.68
C PRO A 71 14.50 6.75 -5.23
N ILE A 72 13.49 6.26 -4.52
CA ILE A 72 12.42 7.09 -3.96
C ILE A 72 12.96 7.97 -2.80
N GLY A 73 14.01 7.50 -2.13
CA GLY A 73 14.60 8.13 -0.96
C GLY A 73 15.72 7.26 -0.41
N ASN A 74 15.86 7.22 0.92
CA ASN A 74 16.70 6.21 1.55
C ASN A 74 16.07 4.81 1.50
N GLU A 75 16.83 3.80 1.90
CA GLU A 75 16.36 2.40 1.88
C GLU A 75 15.13 2.17 2.76
N GLU A 76 15.05 2.83 3.91
CA GLU A 76 13.87 2.76 4.79
C GLU A 76 12.62 3.34 4.13
N ALA A 77 12.72 4.44 3.39
CA ALA A 77 11.60 4.99 2.62
C ALA A 77 11.14 4.02 1.52
N THR A 78 12.09 3.40 0.82
CA THR A 78 11.77 2.38 -0.19
C THR A 78 11.05 1.18 0.44
N LYS A 79 11.53 0.70 1.58
CA LYS A 79 10.90 -0.40 2.34
C LYS A 79 9.52 -0.03 2.88
N LEU A 80 9.30 1.23 3.23
CA LEU A 80 7.98 1.73 3.65
C LEU A 80 6.95 1.71 2.54
N VAL A 81 7.30 2.27 1.37
CA VAL A 81 6.42 2.20 0.18
C VAL A 81 6.12 0.73 -0.15
N LEU A 82 7.14 -0.12 -0.14
CA LEU A 82 6.95 -1.56 -0.33
C LEU A 82 6.10 -2.21 0.75
N GLY A 83 6.11 -1.71 1.99
CA GLY A 83 5.25 -2.19 3.08
C GLY A 83 3.77 -1.97 2.80
N HIS A 84 3.43 -0.82 2.23
CA HIS A 84 2.07 -0.54 1.74
C HIS A 84 1.66 -1.54 0.65
N GLU A 85 2.50 -1.70 -0.39
CA GLU A 85 2.19 -2.60 -1.51
C GLU A 85 2.15 -4.09 -1.13
N VAL A 86 3.05 -4.52 -0.25
CA VAL A 86 3.05 -5.90 0.27
C VAL A 86 1.81 -6.16 1.11
N THR A 87 1.25 -5.13 1.77
CA THR A 87 -0.03 -5.25 2.48
C THR A 87 -1.17 -5.53 1.50
N HIS A 88 -1.20 -4.88 0.34
CA HIS A 88 -2.19 -5.20 -0.71
C HIS A 88 -2.08 -6.64 -1.20
N HIS A 89 -0.87 -7.15 -1.37
CA HIS A 89 -0.68 -8.56 -1.67
C HIS A 89 -1.16 -9.49 -0.54
N ALA A 90 -0.92 -9.13 0.73
CA ALA A 90 -1.41 -9.92 1.86
C ALA A 90 -2.94 -9.94 1.93
N GLN A 91 -3.59 -8.80 1.62
CA GLN A 91 -5.04 -8.68 1.49
C GLN A 91 -5.57 -9.58 0.36
N ASP A 92 -4.97 -9.51 -0.83
CA ASP A 92 -5.37 -10.31 -2.00
C ASP A 92 -5.20 -11.81 -1.77
N ASN A 93 -4.07 -12.22 -1.22
CA ASN A 93 -3.81 -13.62 -0.91
C ASN A 93 -4.75 -14.18 0.18
N SER A 94 -5.13 -13.37 1.16
CA SER A 94 -6.00 -13.81 2.27
C SER A 94 -7.48 -13.76 1.90
N PHE A 95 -7.85 -12.86 1.01
CA PHE A 95 -9.24 -12.60 0.61
C PHE A 95 -9.38 -12.52 -0.93
N PRO A 96 -9.07 -13.60 -1.67
CA PRO A 96 -8.99 -13.55 -3.14
C PRO A 96 -10.33 -13.22 -3.82
N ASN A 97 -11.45 -13.57 -3.18
CA ASN A 97 -12.79 -13.24 -3.68
C ASN A 97 -13.27 -11.84 -3.28
N PHE A 98 -12.52 -11.13 -2.45
CA PHE A 98 -12.88 -9.77 -2.00
C PHE A 98 -12.68 -8.73 -3.10
N TYR A 99 -11.72 -8.98 -3.99
CA TYR A 99 -11.52 -8.22 -5.22
C TYR A 99 -12.50 -8.64 -6.34
N ASP A 100 -13.18 -9.79 -6.20
CA ASP A 100 -14.03 -10.39 -7.24
C ASP A 100 -15.53 -10.04 -7.12
N GLY A 101 -15.88 -8.85 -6.62
CA GLY A 101 -17.19 -8.25 -6.89
C GLY A 101 -17.30 -7.76 -8.36
N VAL A 102 -16.83 -8.53 -9.34
CA VAL A 102 -16.60 -8.18 -10.76
C VAL A 102 -16.03 -6.78 -10.93
N SER A 103 -14.74 -6.56 -10.66
CA SER A 103 -14.06 -5.26 -10.84
C SER A 103 -14.73 -4.08 -10.09
N VAL A 104 -15.65 -4.39 -9.17
CA VAL A 104 -16.58 -3.70 -8.22
C VAL A 104 -17.00 -2.24 -8.41
N LEU A 105 -16.71 -1.68 -9.57
CA LEU A 105 -17.75 -1.45 -10.58
C LEU A 105 -17.10 -1.09 -11.94
N GLU A 106 -15.92 -1.65 -12.28
CA GLU A 106 -15.06 -1.42 -13.48
C GLU A 106 -14.33 -0.07 -13.58
N LYS A 107 -14.01 0.61 -12.47
CA LYS A 107 -14.11 2.09 -12.30
C LYS A 107 -15.52 2.35 -11.79
N GLN A 108 -15.81 3.20 -10.80
CA GLN A 108 -17.09 3.93 -10.86
C GLN A 108 -16.97 4.93 -12.02
N ARG A 109 -17.14 4.31 -13.19
CA ARG A 109 -16.97 4.62 -14.61
C ARG A 109 -16.81 6.10 -14.97
N LYS A 110 -15.57 6.61 -15.09
CA LYS A 110 -15.25 7.95 -15.65
C LYS A 110 -15.94 9.17 -14.96
N ILE A 111 -16.57 9.00 -13.79
CA ILE A 111 -17.63 9.91 -13.32
C ILE A 111 -17.26 10.63 -12.01
N LYS A 112 -17.11 11.97 -12.13
CA LYS A 112 -17.43 13.06 -11.18
C LYS A 112 -16.89 12.97 -9.73
N HIS A 113 -15.73 13.58 -9.52
CA HIS A 113 -15.17 14.30 -8.35
C HIS A 113 -15.59 14.08 -6.88
N ASP A 114 -16.53 13.24 -6.45
CA ASP A 114 -17.00 13.32 -5.05
C ASP A 114 -17.26 12.03 -4.24
N ARG A 115 -17.12 10.79 -4.78
CA ARG A 115 -17.42 9.58 -3.96
C ARG A 115 -16.52 8.36 -4.24
N LEU A 116 -15.44 8.21 -3.46
CA LEU A 116 -14.67 6.96 -3.38
C LEU A 116 -15.47 5.85 -2.66
N SER A 117 -15.29 4.59 -3.08
CA SER A 117 -16.03 3.45 -2.51
C SER A 117 -15.56 3.14 -1.09
N PRO A 118 -16.45 2.71 -0.16
CA PRO A 118 -16.05 2.28 1.19
C PRO A 118 -15.03 1.13 1.18
N LEU A 119 -15.06 0.31 0.13
CA LEU A 119 -14.10 -0.77 -0.10
C LEU A 119 -12.69 -0.22 -0.33
N MET A 120 -12.54 0.79 -1.21
CA MET A 120 -11.26 1.46 -1.43
C MET A 120 -10.72 2.06 -0.14
N LYS A 121 -11.62 2.68 0.65
CA LYS A 121 -11.25 3.27 1.94
C LYS A 121 -10.72 2.25 2.93
N LEU A 122 -11.29 1.04 2.94
CA LEU A 122 -10.78 -0.07 3.75
C LEU A 122 -9.41 -0.52 3.25
N ILE A 123 -9.26 -0.77 1.94
CA ILE A 123 -8.03 -1.33 1.35
C ILE A 123 -6.84 -0.38 1.56
N GLU A 124 -6.98 0.88 1.14
CA GLU A 124 -5.91 1.88 1.25
C GLU A 124 -5.72 2.33 2.70
N GLY A 125 -6.81 2.53 3.43
CA GLY A 125 -6.74 2.93 4.84
C GLY A 125 -6.05 1.86 5.70
N ASP A 126 -6.30 0.58 5.45
CA ASP A 126 -5.64 -0.50 6.17
C ASP A 126 -4.17 -0.65 5.76
N ALA A 127 -3.85 -0.53 4.46
CA ALA A 127 -2.46 -0.53 4.00
C ALA A 127 -1.64 0.63 4.61
N THR A 128 -2.20 1.85 4.64
CA THR A 128 -1.59 3.00 5.31
C THR A 128 -1.52 2.85 6.84
N PHE A 129 -2.49 2.17 7.45
CA PHE A 129 -2.42 1.84 8.87
C PHE A 129 -1.23 0.91 9.17
N ILE A 130 -1.01 -0.11 8.35
CA ILE A 130 0.14 -1.01 8.47
C ILE A 130 1.45 -0.27 8.17
N GLU A 131 1.49 0.54 7.12
CA GLU A 131 2.63 1.39 6.79
C GLU A 131 3.08 2.25 7.99
N ARG A 132 2.12 2.89 8.68
CA ARG A 132 2.41 3.67 9.90
C ARG A 132 3.01 2.81 11.01
N LYS A 133 2.48 1.60 11.26
CA LYS A 133 3.07 0.69 12.24
C LYS A 133 4.49 0.27 11.85
N LEU A 134 4.73 0.03 10.56
CA LEU A 134 6.06 -0.31 10.06
C LEU A 134 7.05 0.84 10.27
N LYS A 135 6.63 2.08 9.97
CA LYS A 135 7.42 3.29 10.22
C LYS A 135 7.76 3.42 11.71
N GLU A 136 6.75 3.34 12.58
CA GLU A 136 6.92 3.54 14.02
C GLU A 136 7.83 2.49 14.66
N LYS A 137 7.78 1.23 14.19
CA LYS A 137 8.52 0.11 14.80
C LYS A 137 9.88 -0.15 14.15
N TYR A 138 9.96 -0.13 12.84
CA TYR A 138 11.10 -0.65 12.08
C TYR A 138 11.82 0.41 11.23
N PHE A 139 11.10 1.40 10.70
CA PHE A 139 11.62 2.35 9.70
C PHE A 139 11.49 3.82 10.15
N LYS A 140 12.05 4.14 11.33
CA LYS A 140 11.89 5.44 12.01
C LYS A 140 12.59 6.61 11.30
N HIS A 141 13.53 6.33 10.41
CA HIS A 141 14.37 7.32 9.74
C HIS A 141 14.11 7.37 8.24
N ALA A 142 12.95 6.89 7.81
CA ALA A 142 12.52 6.93 6.42
C ALA A 142 12.40 8.37 5.93
N MET A 143 13.13 8.66 4.85
CA MET A 143 13.15 9.98 4.22
C MET A 143 13.04 9.83 2.70
N MET A 144 12.14 10.62 2.11
CA MET A 144 11.85 10.69 0.68
C MET A 144 12.68 11.79 0.01
N SER A 145 13.08 11.58 -1.25
CA SER A 145 13.73 12.60 -2.07
C SER A 145 12.70 13.58 -2.65
N ILE A 146 13.00 14.89 -2.64
CA ILE A 146 12.16 15.92 -3.27
C ILE A 146 12.77 16.31 -4.61
N GLY A 147 12.38 15.66 -5.71
CA GLY A 147 13.02 15.90 -7.02
C GLY A 147 14.54 15.69 -6.94
N GLU A 148 15.33 16.69 -7.37
CA GLU A 148 16.80 16.69 -7.25
C GLU A 148 17.30 17.29 -5.91
N SER A 149 16.39 17.54 -4.96
CA SER A 149 16.56 18.38 -3.78
C SER A 149 16.50 17.57 -2.46
N PRO A 150 16.77 18.19 -1.28
CA PRO A 150 17.05 17.48 -0.02
C PRO A 150 15.95 16.51 0.44
N MET A 151 16.39 15.50 1.18
CA MET A 151 15.51 14.50 1.78
C MET A 151 14.60 15.09 2.85
N ALA A 152 13.32 14.72 2.84
CA ALA A 152 12.32 15.10 3.85
C ALA A 152 11.70 13.87 4.51
N PRO A 153 11.16 13.98 5.74
CA PRO A 153 10.46 12.88 6.39
C PRO A 153 9.34 12.31 5.52
N TYR A 154 9.22 10.98 5.48
CA TYR A 154 8.24 10.28 4.66
C TYR A 154 6.80 10.76 4.87
N GLU A 155 6.43 11.11 6.11
CA GLU A 155 5.09 11.58 6.48
C GLU A 155 4.60 12.80 5.70
N PHE A 156 5.51 13.60 5.13
CA PHE A 156 5.12 14.77 4.35
C PHE A 156 4.51 14.42 2.99
N PHE A 157 4.63 13.16 2.57
CA PHE A 157 4.18 12.65 1.27
C PHE A 157 3.02 11.66 1.39
N GLN A 158 2.52 11.40 2.59
CA GLN A 158 1.36 10.53 2.78
C GLN A 158 0.09 11.19 2.24
N ASP A 159 -0.70 10.43 1.48
CA ASP A 159 -2.01 10.88 1.02
C ASP A 159 -2.93 11.14 2.22
N LEU A 160 -3.46 12.36 2.32
CA LEU A 160 -4.28 12.81 3.43
C LEU A 160 -5.60 12.02 3.54
N ASP A 161 -6.17 11.59 2.41
CA ASP A 161 -7.37 10.78 2.40
C ASP A 161 -7.07 9.39 2.98
N TYR A 162 -5.95 8.79 2.61
CA TYR A 162 -5.57 7.45 3.07
C TYR A 162 -5.25 7.48 4.57
N LEU A 163 -4.52 8.51 5.00
CA LEU A 163 -4.24 8.76 6.42
C LEU A 163 -5.53 8.96 7.22
N SER A 164 -6.53 9.66 6.67
CA SER A 164 -7.83 9.84 7.31
C SER A 164 -8.55 8.50 7.51
N TRP A 165 -8.56 7.62 6.51
CA TRP A 165 -9.22 6.30 6.65
C TRP A 165 -8.46 5.37 7.59
N ALA A 166 -7.13 5.41 7.59
CA ALA A 166 -6.31 4.71 8.59
C ALA A 166 -6.66 5.14 10.02
N ASN A 167 -6.85 6.45 10.25
CA ASN A 167 -7.27 6.99 11.53
C ASN A 167 -8.68 6.55 11.95
N ILE A 168 -9.62 6.45 11.00
CA ILE A 168 -10.97 5.92 11.26
C ILE A 168 -10.88 4.47 11.73
N LEU A 169 -10.11 3.63 11.04
CA LEU A 169 -9.90 2.22 11.42
C LEU A 169 -9.22 2.12 12.79
N GLU A 170 -8.15 2.88 13.02
CA GLU A 170 -7.44 2.91 14.31
C GLU A 170 -8.37 3.30 15.46
N LYS A 171 -9.15 4.37 15.30
CA LYS A 171 -10.06 4.86 16.33
C LYS A 171 -11.21 3.89 16.60
N LYS A 172 -11.81 3.32 15.55
CA LYS A 172 -13.01 2.49 15.69
C LYS A 172 -12.71 1.10 16.24
N PHE A 173 -11.57 0.53 15.87
CA PHE A 173 -11.18 -0.82 16.26
C PHE A 173 -10.04 -0.85 17.29
N ASN A 174 -9.53 0.31 17.71
CA ASN A 174 -8.40 0.45 18.65
C ASN A 174 -7.18 -0.41 18.24
N GLY A 175 -6.91 -0.49 16.93
CA GLY A 175 -5.85 -1.32 16.36
C GLY A 175 -6.08 -2.84 16.43
N ASN A 176 -7.28 -3.32 16.77
CA ASN A 176 -7.59 -4.75 16.77
C ASN A 176 -7.58 -5.32 15.35
N ARG A 177 -6.51 -6.05 15.01
CA ARG A 177 -6.33 -6.68 13.70
C ARG A 177 -7.40 -7.69 13.34
N ARG A 178 -7.94 -8.42 14.32
CA ARG A 178 -8.97 -9.42 14.05
C ARG A 178 -10.22 -8.73 13.51
N ASP A 179 -10.69 -7.69 14.20
CA ASP A 179 -11.91 -6.97 13.82
C ASP A 179 -11.77 -6.27 12.47
N ILE A 180 -10.60 -5.67 12.20
CA ILE A 180 -10.29 -5.06 10.90
C ILE A 180 -10.27 -6.13 9.79
N ASN A 181 -9.64 -7.29 10.05
CA ASN A 181 -9.58 -8.38 9.07
C ASN A 181 -10.96 -8.99 8.77
N GLU A 182 -11.88 -9.00 9.75
CA GLU A 182 -13.26 -9.46 9.54
C GLU A 182 -14.03 -8.56 8.55
N LEU A 183 -13.66 -7.28 8.42
CA LEU A 183 -14.28 -6.34 7.47
C LEU A 183 -14.10 -6.75 6.00
N TYR A 184 -13.05 -7.50 5.67
CA TYR A 184 -12.81 -8.04 4.33
C TYR A 184 -13.81 -9.14 3.92
N THR A 185 -14.73 -9.50 4.81
CA THR A 185 -15.84 -10.41 4.51
C THR A 185 -17.20 -9.81 4.87
N ALA A 186 -17.21 -8.55 5.33
CA ALA A 186 -18.42 -7.87 5.76
C ALA A 186 -19.27 -7.40 4.57
N PRO A 187 -20.60 -7.29 4.73
CA PRO A 187 -21.45 -6.63 3.76
C PRO A 187 -21.04 -5.17 3.52
N ILE A 188 -21.21 -4.66 2.29
CA ILE A 188 -20.82 -3.30 1.93
C ILE A 188 -21.53 -2.24 2.79
N GLU A 189 -22.76 -2.52 3.25
CA GLU A 189 -23.54 -1.66 4.13
C GLU A 189 -22.84 -1.42 5.48
N GLU A 190 -22.14 -2.42 6.00
CA GLU A 190 -21.35 -2.28 7.23
C GLU A 190 -20.13 -1.39 6.98
N LEU A 191 -19.46 -1.52 5.83
CA LEU A 191 -18.36 -0.64 5.44
C LEU A 191 -18.83 0.81 5.26
N VAL A 192 -20.02 1.03 4.70
CA VAL A 192 -20.62 2.37 4.57
C VAL A 192 -20.79 3.04 5.95
N LYS A 193 -21.26 2.31 6.96
CA LYS A 193 -21.43 2.83 8.33
C LYS A 193 -20.10 3.19 9.00
N ILE A 194 -18.99 2.61 8.57
CA ILE A 194 -17.66 2.90 9.12
C ILE A 194 -17.10 4.19 8.52
N PHE A 195 -17.28 4.41 7.21
CA PHE A 195 -16.60 5.48 6.48
C PHE A 195 -17.49 6.65 6.02
N ARG A 196 -18.72 6.78 6.55
CA ARG A 196 -19.66 7.89 6.28
C ARG A 196 -20.06 8.69 7.53
N GLU A 197 -19.23 8.72 8.56
CA GLU A 197 -19.33 9.73 9.62
C GLU A 197 -18.79 11.08 9.13
#